data_AF-S4P7K7-F1
#
_entry.id   AF-S4P7K7-F1
#
_cell.length_a   1.000
_cell.length_b   1.000
_cell.length_c   1.000
_cell.angle_alpha   90.00
_cell.angle_beta   90.00
_cell.angle_gamma   90.00
#
_symmetry.space_group_name_H-M   'P 1'
#
loop_
_entity.id
_entity.type
_entity.pdbx_description
1 polymer ?
#
loop_
_entity_poly.entity_id
_entity_poly.type
_entity_poly.pdbx_seq_one_letter_code
_entity_poly.pdbx_strand_id
1 'polypeptide(L)'
;RHGDRWGFNTPPDSPRGLGRQPSLRYEGIIPELDIYAIPSHEGAPKKEIYFVALIDVLTHYGVKKQAAKAAKTVKYGSNVDGISTCDP
;
A
#
# COMPACT_ATOMS: atom_id res chain seq x y z
N ARG A 1 -33.35 7.62 -9.98
CA ARG A 1 -32.44 8.00 -8.88
C ARG A 1 -31.64 6.75 -8.52
N HIS A 2 -30.37 6.63 -8.93
CA HIS A 2 -29.48 5.59 -8.43
C HIS A 2 -28.12 6.21 -8.21
N GLY A 3 -27.69 6.22 -6.96
CA GLY A 3 -26.40 6.70 -6.51
C GLY A 3 -25.82 5.64 -5.61
N ASP A 4 -25.17 4.64 -6.19
CA ASP A 4 -24.28 3.74 -5.47
C ASP A 4 -22.86 4.05 -5.95
N ARG A 5 -22.30 5.05 -5.26
CA ARG A 5 -20.99 5.62 -5.50
C ARG A 5 -20.11 5.17 -4.33
N TRP A 6 -19.04 4.41 -4.63
CA TRP A 6 -17.85 4.19 -3.78
C TRP A 6 -17.98 3.29 -2.53
N GLY A 7 -18.03 1.97 -2.72
CA GLY A 7 -17.90 0.99 -1.63
C GLY A 7 -16.57 0.21 -1.56
N PHE A 8 -15.62 0.42 -2.48
CA PHE A 8 -14.44 -0.48 -2.63
C PHE A 8 -13.10 0.26 -2.68
N ASN A 9 -12.87 1.24 -1.79
CA ASN A 9 -11.59 1.96 -1.70
C ASN A 9 -10.79 1.65 -0.43
N THR A 10 -11.25 0.72 0.41
CA THR A 10 -10.44 0.22 1.53
C THR A 10 -9.68 -1.02 1.05
N PRO A 11 -8.41 -1.21 1.46
CA PRO A 11 -7.73 -2.48 1.29
C PRO A 11 -8.60 -3.64 1.81
N PRO A 12 -8.46 -4.84 1.24
CA PRO A 12 -9.16 -6.02 1.77
C PRO A 12 -8.84 -6.18 3.26
N ASP A 13 -9.86 -6.59 4.03
CA ASP A 13 -9.66 -6.94 5.44
C ASP A 13 -8.52 -7.98 5.54
N SER A 14 -7.63 -7.78 6.51
CA SER A 14 -6.53 -8.73 6.76
C SER A 14 -7.10 -10.14 6.98
N PRO A 15 -6.45 -11.20 6.46
CA PRO A 15 -6.91 -12.57 6.65
C PRO A 15 -7.16 -12.83 8.14
N ARG A 16 -8.43 -13.03 8.52
CA ARG A 16 -8.76 -13.45 9.87
C ARG A 16 -8.30 -14.90 9.99
N GLY A 17 -7.16 -15.11 10.64
CA GLY A 17 -6.42 -16.36 10.65
C GLY A 17 -7.30 -17.59 10.92
N LEU A 18 -7.78 -18.21 9.85
CA LEU A 18 -8.48 -19.48 9.90
C LEU A 18 -7.40 -20.56 10.01
N GLY A 19 -7.01 -20.85 11.25
CA GLY A 19 -6.09 -21.95 11.56
C GLY A 19 -4.74 -21.54 12.15
N ARG A 20 -4.67 -20.47 12.96
CA ARG A 20 -3.53 -20.34 13.89
C ARG A 20 -3.70 -21.39 14.98
N GLN A 21 -3.23 -22.61 14.68
CA GLN A 21 -2.90 -23.62 15.70
C GLN A 21 -2.18 -22.91 16.85
N PRO A 22 -2.50 -23.23 18.11
CA PRO A 22 -2.09 -22.46 19.26
C PRO A 22 -0.57 -22.30 19.22
N SER A 23 -0.12 -21.08 18.93
CA SER A 23 1.11 -20.42 19.37
C SER A 23 2.09 -21.33 20.13
N LEU A 24 2.66 -22.34 19.47
CA LEU A 24 3.76 -23.13 20.00
C LEU A 24 4.97 -22.22 20.01
N ARG A 25 5.12 -21.45 21.10
CA ARG A 25 6.35 -20.76 21.54
C ARG A 25 7.30 -20.42 20.39
N TYR A 26 6.98 -19.39 19.61
CA TYR A 26 7.92 -18.87 18.62
C TYR A 26 8.98 -18.04 19.36
N GLU A 27 10.23 -18.48 19.34
CA GLU A 27 11.40 -17.70 19.80
C GLU A 27 11.88 -16.73 18.71
N GLY A 28 10.98 -15.92 18.18
CA GLY A 28 11.30 -14.89 17.18
C GLY A 28 10.75 -15.17 15.79
N ILE A 29 11.38 -14.54 14.80
CA ILE A 29 10.98 -14.55 13.39
C ILE A 29 11.34 -15.90 12.77
N ILE A 30 10.39 -16.56 12.12
CA ILE A 30 10.66 -17.74 11.28
C ILE A 30 10.71 -17.29 9.83
N PRO A 31 11.90 -17.16 9.20
CA PRO A 31 12.04 -16.57 7.86
C PRO A 31 11.17 -17.21 6.77
N GLU A 32 10.85 -18.49 6.91
CA GLU A 32 10.04 -19.24 5.96
C GLU A 32 8.54 -18.92 6.05
N LEU A 33 8.07 -18.47 7.21
CA LEU A 33 6.66 -18.13 7.47
C LEU A 33 6.44 -16.62 7.50
N ASP A 34 7.38 -15.90 8.11
CA ASP A 34 7.33 -14.47 8.38
C ASP A 34 8.13 -13.68 7.33
N ILE A 35 7.91 -13.98 6.04
CA ILE A 35 8.70 -13.48 4.92
C ILE A 35 8.75 -11.94 4.79
N TYR A 36 7.84 -11.22 5.45
CA TYR A 36 7.77 -9.76 5.46
C TYR A 36 8.30 -9.13 6.76
N ALA A 37 8.75 -9.94 7.72
CA ALA A 37 9.21 -9.47 9.01
C ALA A 37 10.63 -8.91 8.93
N ILE A 38 10.83 -7.74 9.53
CA ILE A 38 12.10 -7.04 9.62
C ILE A 38 12.29 -6.67 11.10
N PRO A 39 13.31 -7.21 11.79
CA PRO A 39 13.57 -6.85 13.17
C PRO A 39 14.09 -5.41 13.25
N SER A 40 13.73 -4.71 14.34
CA SER A 40 14.34 -3.42 14.68
C SER A 40 15.86 -3.56 14.87
N HIS A 41 16.60 -2.49 14.62
CA HIS A 41 18.03 -2.41 14.90
C HIS A 41 18.37 -2.81 16.35
N GLU A 42 19.54 -3.40 16.58
CA GLU A 42 19.92 -3.92 17.91
C GLU A 42 19.92 -2.84 19.00
N GLY A 43 20.38 -1.64 18.68
CA GLY A 43 20.37 -0.49 19.59
C GLY A 43 19.05 0.28 19.67
N ALA A 44 17.97 -0.22 19.07
CA ALA A 44 16.69 0.48 19.10
C ALA A 44 16.17 0.60 20.56
N PRO A 45 15.67 1.78 20.98
CA PRO A 45 15.18 2.00 22.34
C PRO A 45 13.99 1.09 22.69
N LYS A 46 13.28 0.61 21.67
CA LYS A 46 12.22 -0.38 21.79
C LYS A 46 12.46 -1.47 20.75
N LYS A 47 12.37 -2.72 21.18
CA LYS A 47 12.43 -3.88 20.28
C LYS A 47 11.09 -4.04 19.57
N GLU A 48 11.12 -3.95 18.25
CA GLU A 48 9.95 -4.07 17.39
C GLU A 48 10.26 -5.00 16.21
N ILE A 49 9.21 -5.55 15.60
CA ILE A 49 9.29 -6.31 14.36
C ILE A 49 8.33 -5.64 13.38
N TYR A 50 8.85 -5.13 12.27
CA TYR A 50 8.08 -4.47 11.23
C TYR A 50 7.67 -5.51 10.17
N PHE A 51 6.39 -5.52 9.80
CA PHE A 51 5.92 -6.33 8.68
C PHE A 51 5.64 -5.38 7.52
N VAL A 52 6.49 -5.41 6.48
CA VAL A 52 6.43 -4.46 5.37
C VAL A 52 6.32 -5.20 4.04
N ALA A 53 5.32 -4.85 3.23
CA ALA A 53 5.10 -5.43 1.92
C ALA A 53 4.62 -4.35 0.93
N LEU A 54 4.98 -4.51 -0.35
CA LEU A 54 4.36 -3.75 -1.42
C LEU A 54 2.96 -4.31 -1.69
N ILE A 55 1.96 -3.45 -1.65
CA ILE A 55 0.55 -3.78 -1.92
C ILE A 55 0.02 -2.92 -3.06
N ASP A 56 -1.15 -3.27 -3.59
CA ASP A 56 -1.86 -2.51 -4.64
C ASP A 56 -1.04 -2.21 -5.92
N VAL A 57 -0.10 -3.10 -6.25
CA VAL A 57 0.84 -2.98 -7.38
C VAL A 57 0.18 -3.04 -8.76
N LEU A 58 -1.07 -3.51 -8.84
CA LEU A 58 -1.81 -3.67 -10.11
C LEU A 58 -2.58 -2.41 -10.53
N THR A 59 -2.41 -1.30 -9.81
CA THR A 59 -3.03 -0.02 -10.19
C THR A 59 -2.31 0.58 -11.40
N HIS A 60 -2.79 0.23 -12.59
CA HIS A 60 -2.22 0.76 -13.83
C HIS A 60 -2.43 2.28 -13.95
N TYR A 61 -1.40 2.99 -14.40
CA TYR A 61 -1.55 4.39 -14.83
C TYR A 61 -2.30 4.43 -16.17
N GLY A 62 -3.62 4.30 -16.08
CA GLY A 62 -4.48 4.19 -17.24
C GLY A 62 -4.71 5.52 -17.96
N VAL A 63 -5.34 5.41 -19.12
CA VAL A 63 -5.71 6.54 -20.00
C VAL A 63 -6.46 7.67 -19.29
N LYS A 64 -7.23 7.37 -18.24
CA LYS A 64 -7.93 8.39 -17.44
C LYS A 64 -6.96 9.30 -16.67
N LYS A 65 -5.89 8.73 -16.10
CA LYS A 65 -4.85 9.51 -15.39
C LYS A 65 -4.01 10.32 -16.38
N GLN A 66 -3.67 9.73 -17.54
CA GLN A 66 -3.01 10.43 -18.65
C GLN A 66 -3.84 11.59 -19.19
N ALA A 67 -5.14 11.37 -19.45
CA ALA A 67 -6.04 12.40 -19.95
C ALA A 67 -6.22 13.53 -18.93
N ALA A 68 -6.32 13.20 -17.63
CA ALA A 68 -6.35 14.21 -16.58
C ALA A 68 -5.05 15.04 -16.52
N LYS A 69 -3.87 14.40 -16.67
CA LYS A 69 -2.58 15.08 -16.79
C LYS A 69 -2.57 16.04 -17.99
N ALA A 70 -2.92 15.54 -19.17
CA ALA A 70 -2.98 16.35 -20.39
C ALA A 70 -3.94 17.54 -20.27
N ALA A 71 -5.14 17.32 -19.72
CA ALA A 71 -6.13 18.39 -19.52
C ALA A 71 -5.63 19.48 -18.56
N LYS A 72 -4.97 19.09 -17.46
CA LYS A 72 -4.34 20.06 -16.55
C LYS A 72 -3.21 20.82 -17.24
N THR A 73 -2.35 20.14 -18.00
CA THR A 73 -1.26 20.77 -18.75
C THR A 73 -1.78 21.76 -19.80
N VAL A 74 -2.87 21.47 -20.50
CA VAL A 74 -3.48 22.41 -21.46
C VAL A 74 -4.05 23.63 -20.74
N LYS A 75 -4.74 23.43 -19.62
CA LYS A 75 -5.42 24.52 -18.91
C LYS A 75 -4.45 25.47 -18.19
N TYR A 76 -3.36 24.94 -17.66
CA TYR A 76 -2.45 25.71 -16.81
C TYR A 76 -1.07 25.95 -17.44
N GLY A 77 -0.66 25.15 -18.43
CA GLY A 77 0.68 25.17 -19.03
C GLY A 77 1.63 24.16 -18.37
N SER A 78 2.67 23.72 -19.08
CA SER A 78 3.61 22.69 -18.60
C SER A 78 4.55 23.16 -17.49
N ASN A 79 4.68 24.48 -17.30
CA ASN A 79 5.68 25.11 -16.44
C ASN A 79 5.07 25.68 -15.14
N VAL A 80 3.86 25.24 -14.79
CA VAL A 80 3.22 25.66 -13.53
C VAL A 80 3.66 24.74 -12.42
N ASP A 81 4.42 25.29 -11.48
CA ASP A 81 4.75 24.63 -10.22
C ASP A 81 3.45 24.25 -9.50
N GLY A 82 3.24 22.96 -9.28
CA GLY A 82 2.07 22.44 -8.55
C GLY A 82 1.00 21.73 -9.39
N ILE A 83 1.26 21.36 -10.65
CA ILE A 83 0.39 20.39 -11.34
C ILE A 83 0.56 19.02 -10.67
N SER A 84 -0.29 18.75 -9.68
CA SER A 84 -0.36 17.48 -8.95
C SER A 84 -0.94 16.37 -9.83
N THR A 85 -0.09 15.87 -10.73
CA THR A 85 -0.23 14.58 -11.39
C THR A 85 1.14 13.94 -11.42
N CYS A 86 1.40 13.07 -10.46
CA CYS A 86 2.65 12.31 -10.40
C CYS A 86 2.71 11.32 -11.57
N ASP A 87 3.93 11.10 -12.06
CA ASP A 87 4.23 9.98 -12.94
C ASP A 87 4.29 8.66 -12.15
N PRO A 88 4.13 7.50 -12.81
CA PRO A 88 4.21 6.19 -12.16
C PRO A 88 5.54 5.94 -11.47
#